data_AF-A0A952X8K7-F1
#
_entry.id   AF-A0A952X8K7-F1
#
_cell.length_a   1.000
_cell.length_b   1.000
_cell.length_c   1.000
_cell.angle_alpha   90.00
_cell.angle_beta   90.00
_cell.angle_gamma   90.00
#
_symmetry.space_group_name_H-M   'P 1'
#
loop_
_entity.id
_entity.type
_entity.pdbx_description
1 polymer ?
#
loop_
_entity_poly.entity_id
_entity_poly.type
_entity_poly.pdbx_seq_one_letter_code
_entity_poly.pdbx_strand_id
1 'polypeptide(L)'
;MPNVTMSTLWLTFSIISFVLTEQSNIESISIFGNSLKLREIKDTITELRQLSQVMASSILYLEQCQGRFMQDDEDRKLAIYNEIGNVLKEVKIPPEQIREIQEKNWHSWVQIDYVYAIINSVNIDHPAIPKENKQKWGKIRENIIDHIRDTKAQDLQNIFQDLHALTPKVQHFIEGYSYYMENKEHKDLDQWKNRYDWFKNN
;
A
#
# COMPACT_ATOMS: atom_id res chain seq x y z
N MET A 1 -14.52 -11.73 11.81
CA MET A 1 -15.75 -10.90 11.76
C MET A 1 -15.66 -10.03 10.53
N PRO A 2 -16.73 -9.86 9.72
CA PRO A 2 -16.69 -8.88 8.64
C PRO A 2 -16.40 -7.51 9.23
N ASN A 3 -15.40 -6.81 8.70
CA ASN A 3 -15.06 -5.48 9.15
C ASN A 3 -16.18 -4.53 8.68
N VAL A 4 -17.12 -4.22 9.57
CA VAL A 4 -18.31 -3.38 9.31
C VAL A 4 -17.88 -2.02 8.74
N THR A 5 -16.77 -1.47 9.22
CA THR A 5 -16.20 -0.22 8.72
C THR A 5 -15.79 -0.34 7.26
N MET A 6 -15.09 -1.41 6.89
CA MET A 6 -14.67 -1.65 5.52
C MET A 6 -15.87 -1.85 4.58
N SER A 7 -16.88 -2.59 5.04
CA SER A 7 -18.12 -2.83 4.28
C SER A 7 -18.89 -1.52 4.02
N THR A 8 -18.99 -0.66 5.04
CA THR A 8 -19.61 0.67 4.92
C THR A 8 -18.82 1.59 3.99
N LEU A 9 -17.49 1.55 4.07
CA LEU A 9 -16.64 2.32 3.15
C LEU A 9 -16.88 1.87 1.71
N TRP A 10 -16.89 0.57 1.46
CA TRP A 10 -17.12 0.01 0.13
C TRP A 10 -18.50 0.40 -0.42
N LEU A 11 -19.56 0.21 0.37
CA LEU A 11 -20.92 0.56 -0.04
C LEU A 11 -21.04 2.05 -0.39
N THR A 12 -20.49 2.92 0.45
CA THR A 12 -20.51 4.37 0.22
C THR A 12 -19.76 4.73 -1.06
N PHE A 13 -18.58 4.14 -1.27
CA PHE A 13 -17.80 4.34 -2.48
C PHE A 13 -18.54 3.87 -3.74
N SER A 14 -19.25 2.73 -3.66
CA SER A 14 -20.08 2.21 -4.77
C SER A 14 -21.16 3.20 -5.17
N ILE A 15 -21.91 3.71 -4.18
CA ILE A 15 -23.03 4.63 -4.40
C ILE A 15 -22.52 5.91 -5.06
N ILE A 16 -21.42 6.46 -4.56
CA ILE A 16 -20.81 7.67 -5.13
C ILE A 16 -20.37 7.42 -6.57
N SER A 17 -19.73 6.29 -6.83
CA SER A 17 -19.21 5.94 -8.15
C SER A 17 -20.32 5.75 -9.17
N PHE A 18 -21.42 5.10 -8.77
CA PHE A 18 -22.63 4.97 -9.57
C PHE A 18 -23.19 6.36 -9.96
N VAL A 19 -23.36 7.25 -8.98
CA VAL A 19 -23.85 8.62 -9.21
C VAL A 19 -22.96 9.40 -10.17
N LEU A 20 -21.64 9.25 -10.06
CA LEU A 20 -20.66 9.95 -10.91
C LEU A 20 -20.62 9.40 -12.34
N THR A 21 -20.90 8.11 -12.52
CA THR A 21 -20.86 7.45 -13.84
C THR A 21 -22.09 7.80 -14.67
N GLU A 22 -23.27 7.85 -14.04
CA GLU A 22 -24.56 8.13 -14.69
C GLU A 22 -24.89 9.63 -14.82
N GLN A 23 -23.90 10.52 -14.66
CA GLN A 23 -24.08 11.98 -14.63
C GLN A 23 -24.85 12.57 -15.85
N SER A 24 -24.83 11.92 -17.01
CA SER A 24 -25.55 12.37 -18.22
C SER A 24 -27.05 12.09 -18.21
N ASN A 25 -27.49 11.12 -17.41
CA ASN A 25 -28.88 10.67 -17.32
C ASN A 25 -29.61 11.26 -16.10
N ILE A 26 -28.90 12.06 -15.30
CA ILE A 26 -29.38 12.59 -14.04
C ILE A 26 -29.75 14.07 -14.23
N GLU A 27 -31.05 14.33 -14.41
CA GLU A 27 -31.61 15.70 -14.46
C GLU A 27 -31.78 16.30 -13.06
N SER A 28 -31.94 15.45 -12.04
CA SER A 28 -31.94 15.82 -10.62
C SER A 28 -31.56 14.61 -9.77
N ILE A 29 -30.79 14.84 -8.71
CA ILE A 29 -30.56 13.84 -7.66
C ILE A 29 -31.39 14.27 -6.45
N SER A 30 -32.25 13.36 -5.96
CA SER A 30 -32.84 13.52 -4.64
C SER A 30 -32.06 12.73 -3.62
N ILE A 31 -31.24 13.42 -2.82
CA ILE A 31 -30.59 12.85 -1.64
C ILE A 31 -31.33 13.43 -0.43
N PHE A 32 -31.93 12.56 0.39
CA PHE A 32 -32.70 12.94 1.59
C PHE A 32 -33.84 13.96 1.33
N GLY A 33 -34.47 13.94 0.15
CA GLY A 33 -35.66 14.75 -0.16
C GLY A 33 -35.40 16.14 -0.76
N ASN A 34 -34.15 16.55 -0.97
CA ASN A 34 -33.82 17.80 -1.65
C ASN A 34 -33.52 17.58 -3.13
N SER A 35 -34.00 18.46 -4.02
CA SER A 35 -33.68 18.45 -5.46
C SER A 35 -32.57 19.44 -5.77
N LEU A 36 -31.45 18.96 -6.33
CA LEU A 36 -30.27 19.77 -6.66
C LEU A 36 -30.34 20.30 -8.11
N LYS A 37 -30.05 21.60 -8.32
CA LYS A 37 -30.00 22.26 -9.65
C LYS A 37 -28.67 22.03 -10.36
N LEU A 38 -28.66 22.15 -11.69
CA LEU A 38 -27.50 21.90 -12.58
C LEU A 38 -26.15 22.55 -12.19
N ARG A 39 -26.15 23.73 -11.57
CA ARG A 39 -24.91 24.36 -11.05
C ARG A 39 -24.43 23.67 -9.77
N GLU A 40 -25.35 23.38 -8.87
CA GLU A 40 -25.10 22.61 -7.64
C GLU A 40 -24.64 21.18 -8.00
N ILE A 41 -25.15 20.61 -9.10
CA ILE A 41 -24.70 19.30 -9.62
C ILE A 41 -23.20 19.32 -9.97
N LYS A 42 -22.64 20.40 -10.54
CA LYS A 42 -21.19 20.45 -10.86
C LYS A 42 -20.32 20.50 -9.61
N ASP A 43 -20.75 21.28 -8.62
CA ASP A 43 -20.06 21.40 -7.34
C ASP A 43 -20.16 20.06 -6.58
N THR A 44 -21.35 19.44 -6.54
CA THR A 44 -21.58 18.10 -5.99
C THR A 44 -20.76 17.02 -6.70
N ILE A 45 -20.64 17.04 -8.03
CA ILE A 45 -19.77 16.09 -8.76
C ILE A 45 -18.30 16.24 -8.33
N THR A 46 -17.85 17.48 -8.12
CA THR A 46 -16.47 17.74 -7.66
C THR A 46 -16.27 17.21 -6.25
N GLU A 47 -17.21 17.47 -5.34
CA GLU A 47 -17.19 16.96 -3.97
C GLU A 47 -17.24 15.42 -3.93
N LEU A 48 -18.09 14.80 -4.75
CA LEU A 48 -18.20 13.34 -4.87
C LEU A 48 -16.92 12.71 -5.41
N ARG A 49 -16.23 13.37 -6.35
CA ARG A 49 -14.90 12.94 -6.82
C ARG A 49 -13.86 13.02 -5.71
N GLN A 50 -13.82 14.12 -4.97
CA GLN A 50 -12.91 14.27 -3.82
C GLN A 50 -13.19 13.20 -2.77
N LEU A 51 -14.47 12.95 -2.46
CA LEU A 51 -14.87 11.90 -1.53
C LEU A 51 -14.43 10.52 -2.04
N SER A 52 -14.58 10.23 -3.33
CA SER A 52 -14.10 8.98 -3.95
C SER A 52 -12.59 8.79 -3.75
N GLN A 53 -11.79 9.84 -3.90
CA GLN A 53 -10.34 9.79 -3.67
C GLN A 53 -9.98 9.49 -2.21
N VAL A 54 -10.69 10.12 -1.25
CA VAL A 54 -10.50 9.88 0.19
C VAL A 54 -10.87 8.44 0.56
N MET A 55 -11.97 7.94 0.00
CA MET A 55 -12.46 6.58 0.22
C MET A 55 -11.50 5.55 -0.37
N ALA A 56 -11.05 5.74 -1.61
CA ALA A 56 -10.04 4.89 -2.25
C ALA A 56 -8.73 4.85 -1.44
N SER A 57 -8.26 6.01 -0.98
CA SER A 57 -7.07 6.09 -0.11
C SER A 57 -7.25 5.28 1.18
N SER A 58 -8.41 5.43 1.82
CA SER A 58 -8.73 4.73 3.07
C SER A 58 -8.83 3.21 2.86
N ILE A 59 -9.50 2.78 1.79
CA ILE A 59 -9.65 1.37 1.47
C ILE A 59 -8.28 0.73 1.18
N LEU A 60 -7.48 1.32 0.29
CA LEU A 60 -6.15 0.80 -0.05
C LEU A 60 -5.25 0.72 1.19
N TYR A 61 -5.28 1.78 2.02
CA TYR A 61 -4.55 1.81 3.27
C TYR A 61 -4.98 0.67 4.20
N LEU A 62 -6.29 0.46 4.38
CA LEU A 62 -6.80 -0.55 5.29
C LEU A 62 -6.49 -1.96 4.80
N GLU A 63 -6.75 -2.26 3.53
CA GLU A 63 -6.45 -3.57 2.95
C GLU A 63 -4.96 -3.91 3.09
N GLN A 64 -4.09 -2.95 2.79
CA GLN A 64 -2.66 -3.23 2.84
C GLN A 64 -2.05 -3.16 4.24
N CYS A 65 -2.51 -2.26 5.11
CA CYS A 65 -2.00 -2.15 6.49
C CYS A 65 -2.59 -3.21 7.42
N GLN A 66 -3.92 -3.42 7.41
CA GLN A 66 -4.55 -4.44 8.25
C GLN A 66 -4.19 -5.85 7.78
N GLY A 67 -4.09 -6.04 6.46
CA GLY A 67 -3.61 -7.26 5.84
C GLY A 67 -2.15 -7.61 6.18
N ARG A 68 -1.43 -6.83 7.00
CA ARG A 68 -0.09 -7.19 7.52
C ARG A 68 -0.17 -8.13 8.71
N PHE A 69 -1.21 -7.99 9.51
CA PHE A 69 -1.35 -8.70 10.80
C PHE A 69 -2.27 -9.91 10.72
N MET A 70 -3.06 -10.02 9.65
CA MET A 70 -3.96 -11.13 9.40
C MET A 70 -3.57 -11.81 8.10
N GLN A 71 -3.42 -13.14 8.12
CA GLN A 71 -3.22 -13.93 6.92
C GLN A 71 -4.44 -13.74 6.01
N ASP A 72 -4.27 -12.93 4.97
CA ASP A 72 -5.31 -12.56 4.03
C ASP A 72 -4.97 -13.12 2.64
N ASP A 73 -6.01 -13.24 1.82
CA ASP A 73 -5.90 -13.71 0.45
C ASP A 73 -5.32 -12.61 -0.45
N GLU A 74 -4.09 -12.79 -0.93
CA GLU A 74 -3.44 -11.81 -1.81
C GLU A 74 -4.17 -11.65 -3.15
N ASP A 75 -4.84 -12.68 -3.63
CA ASP A 75 -5.58 -12.61 -4.89
C ASP A 75 -6.83 -11.71 -4.69
N ARG A 76 -7.50 -11.82 -3.52
CA ARG A 76 -8.58 -10.90 -3.09
C ARG A 76 -8.08 -9.46 -2.99
N LYS A 77 -6.93 -9.24 -2.36
CA LYS A 77 -6.35 -7.91 -2.16
C LYS A 77 -6.00 -7.26 -3.49
N LEU A 78 -5.39 -8.00 -4.41
CA LEU A 78 -5.08 -7.50 -5.75
C LEU A 78 -6.35 -7.18 -6.55
N ALA A 79 -7.41 -7.99 -6.40
CA ALA A 79 -8.71 -7.69 -7.01
C ALA A 79 -9.27 -6.35 -6.51
N ILE A 80 -9.23 -6.09 -5.21
CA ILE A 80 -9.68 -4.81 -4.63
C ILE A 80 -8.82 -3.63 -5.13
N TYR A 81 -7.50 -3.79 -5.19
CA TYR A 81 -6.60 -2.77 -5.73
C TYR A 81 -6.97 -2.39 -7.17
N ASN A 82 -7.19 -3.40 -8.02
CA ASN A 82 -7.55 -3.20 -9.42
C ASN A 82 -8.93 -2.58 -9.58
N GLU A 83 -9.91 -3.02 -8.79
CA GLU A 83 -11.26 -2.49 -8.80
C GLU A 83 -11.30 -1.00 -8.43
N ILE A 84 -10.57 -0.60 -7.37
CA ILE A 84 -10.45 0.82 -7.00
C ILE A 84 -9.82 1.63 -8.12
N GLY A 85 -8.75 1.10 -8.74
CA GLY A 85 -8.11 1.76 -9.88
C GLY A 85 -9.06 1.95 -11.06
N ASN A 86 -9.93 0.98 -11.34
CA ASN A 86 -10.94 1.06 -12.39
C ASN A 86 -12.04 2.07 -12.05
N VAL A 87 -12.58 2.02 -10.83
CA VAL A 87 -13.61 2.96 -10.37
C VAL A 87 -13.10 4.40 -10.42
N LEU A 88 -11.87 4.66 -9.96
CA LEU A 88 -11.29 6.01 -10.04
C LEU A 88 -11.15 6.50 -11.49
N LYS A 89 -10.85 5.61 -12.45
CA LYS A 89 -10.83 5.95 -13.88
C LYS A 89 -12.24 6.25 -14.40
N GLU A 90 -13.23 5.44 -14.05
CA GLU A 90 -14.64 5.60 -14.47
C GLU A 90 -15.22 6.94 -13.99
N VAL A 91 -14.93 7.34 -12.75
CA VAL A 91 -15.36 8.64 -12.21
C VAL A 91 -14.49 9.82 -12.68
N LYS A 92 -13.57 9.56 -13.62
CA LYS A 92 -12.70 10.54 -14.30
C LYS A 92 -11.70 11.24 -13.37
N ILE A 93 -11.13 10.51 -12.40
CA ILE A 93 -9.96 11.00 -11.67
C ILE A 93 -8.74 10.97 -12.59
N PRO A 94 -7.93 12.04 -12.63
CA PRO A 94 -6.73 12.07 -13.45
C PRO A 94 -5.72 10.96 -13.10
N PRO A 95 -5.04 10.34 -14.09
CA PRO A 95 -4.13 9.21 -13.86
C PRO A 95 -3.00 9.50 -12.84
N GLU A 96 -2.51 10.72 -12.77
CA GLU A 96 -1.48 11.15 -11.83
C GLU A 96 -1.99 11.13 -10.38
N GLN A 97 -3.25 11.53 -10.14
CA GLN A 97 -3.87 11.47 -8.81
C GLN A 97 -4.14 10.02 -8.39
N ILE A 98 -4.57 9.18 -9.33
CA ILE A 98 -4.72 7.74 -9.09
C ILE A 98 -3.38 7.13 -8.66
N ARG A 99 -2.30 7.46 -9.39
CA ARG A 99 -0.95 7.00 -9.06
C ARG A 99 -0.51 7.49 -7.69
N GLU A 100 -0.72 8.76 -7.36
CA GLU A 100 -0.41 9.30 -6.02
C GLU A 100 -1.14 8.55 -4.91
N ILE A 101 -2.44 8.29 -5.08
CA ILE A 101 -3.26 7.52 -4.13
C ILE A 101 -2.69 6.10 -3.95
N GLN A 102 -2.33 5.42 -5.04
CA GLN A 102 -1.76 4.07 -5.01
C GLN A 102 -0.37 4.05 -4.37
N GLU A 103 0.51 4.99 -4.72
CA GLU A 103 1.85 5.09 -4.14
C GLU A 103 1.79 5.32 -2.63
N LYS A 104 0.97 6.28 -2.20
CA LYS A 104 0.86 6.66 -0.79
C LYS A 104 0.20 5.57 0.05
N ASN A 105 -0.85 4.91 -0.45
CA ASN A 105 -1.70 4.06 0.37
C ASN A 105 -1.54 2.55 0.13
N TRP A 106 -0.88 2.13 -0.95
CA TRP A 106 -0.62 0.72 -1.24
C TRP A 106 0.87 0.41 -1.33
N HIS A 107 1.57 1.02 -2.29
CA HIS A 107 2.97 0.68 -2.55
C HIS A 107 3.90 1.05 -1.40
N SER A 108 3.61 2.15 -0.67
CA SER A 108 4.35 2.54 0.53
C SER A 108 4.33 1.46 1.63
N TRP A 109 3.23 0.70 1.75
CA TRP A 109 3.13 -0.39 2.72
C TRP A 109 3.88 -1.64 2.27
N VAL A 110 3.85 -1.94 0.96
CA VAL A 110 4.67 -3.03 0.42
C VAL A 110 6.16 -2.75 0.59
N GLN A 111 6.59 -1.51 0.38
CA GLN A 111 7.94 -1.08 0.68
C GLN A 111 8.30 -1.32 2.14
N ILE A 112 7.44 -0.91 3.07
CA ILE A 112 7.65 -1.14 4.51
C ILE A 112 7.87 -2.64 4.78
N ASP A 113 7.06 -3.52 4.21
CA ASP A 113 7.17 -4.95 4.44
C ASP A 113 8.48 -5.54 3.90
N TYR A 114 8.92 -5.12 2.70
CA TYR A 114 10.22 -5.52 2.18
C TYR A 114 11.37 -5.02 3.05
N VAL A 115 11.38 -3.73 3.43
CA VAL A 115 12.44 -3.18 4.27
C VAL A 115 12.47 -3.90 5.62
N TYR A 116 11.31 -4.16 6.23
CA TYR A 116 11.22 -4.97 7.44
C TYR A 116 11.78 -6.38 7.26
N ALA A 117 11.43 -7.07 6.17
CA ALA A 117 11.94 -8.41 5.87
C ALA A 117 13.47 -8.42 5.78
N ILE A 118 14.03 -7.41 5.10
CA ILE A 118 15.46 -7.25 4.89
C ILE A 118 16.16 -7.02 6.24
N ILE A 119 15.76 -6.01 7.03
CA ILE A 119 16.43 -5.69 8.30
C ILE A 119 16.26 -6.79 9.35
N ASN A 120 15.16 -7.54 9.31
CA ASN A 120 14.91 -8.62 10.27
C ASN A 120 15.52 -9.96 9.82
N SER A 121 15.89 -10.11 8.55
CA SER A 121 16.63 -11.30 8.09
C SER A 121 18.01 -11.43 8.73
N VAL A 122 18.54 -10.34 9.31
CA VAL A 122 19.80 -10.27 10.04
C VAL A 122 19.58 -9.50 11.36
N ASN A 123 19.13 -10.20 12.39
CA ASN A 123 18.99 -9.60 13.73
C ASN A 123 20.36 -9.18 14.31
N ILE A 124 20.36 -8.43 15.43
CA ILE A 124 21.60 -7.88 16.01
C ILE A 124 22.59 -8.97 16.47
N ASP A 125 22.08 -10.15 16.75
CA ASP A 125 22.87 -11.32 17.17
C ASP A 125 23.17 -12.29 16.05
N HIS A 126 22.84 -11.92 14.80
CA HIS A 126 23.02 -12.79 13.66
C HIS A 126 24.52 -13.09 13.45
N PRO A 127 24.91 -14.36 13.24
CA PRO A 127 26.33 -14.73 13.08
C PRO A 127 27.06 -14.01 11.95
N ALA A 128 26.32 -13.52 10.96
CA ALA A 128 26.88 -12.75 9.83
C ALA A 128 27.30 -11.32 10.20
N ILE A 129 26.90 -10.79 11.37
CA ILE A 129 27.33 -9.47 11.84
C ILE A 129 28.57 -9.66 12.74
N PRO A 130 29.76 -9.15 12.34
CA PRO A 130 30.94 -9.16 13.19
C PRO A 130 30.67 -8.49 14.54
N LYS A 131 31.30 -8.98 15.63
CA LYS A 131 31.04 -8.49 16.99
C LYS A 131 31.26 -6.98 17.11
N GLU A 132 32.31 -6.48 16.46
CA GLU A 132 32.68 -5.07 16.36
C GLU A 132 31.62 -4.21 15.67
N ASN A 133 30.79 -4.81 14.80
CA ASN A 133 29.76 -4.13 14.03
C ASN A 133 28.39 -4.16 14.70
N LYS A 134 28.17 -4.92 15.78
CA LYS A 134 26.85 -5.06 16.42
C LYS A 134 26.27 -3.73 16.90
N GLN A 135 27.06 -2.90 17.56
CA GLN A 135 26.59 -1.59 18.03
C GLN A 135 26.30 -0.63 16.87
N LYS A 136 27.14 -0.66 15.82
CA LYS A 136 26.93 0.11 14.59
C LYS A 136 25.62 -0.33 13.91
N TRP A 137 25.38 -1.63 13.82
CA TRP A 137 24.17 -2.18 13.24
C TRP A 137 22.92 -1.78 14.03
N GLY A 138 22.94 -1.84 15.36
CA GLY A 138 21.82 -1.38 16.20
C GLY A 138 21.38 0.05 15.85
N LYS A 139 22.34 0.99 15.77
CA LYS A 139 22.06 2.40 15.41
C LYS A 139 21.55 2.57 13.98
N ILE A 140 22.15 1.86 13.02
CA ILE A 140 21.71 1.91 11.62
C ILE A 140 20.29 1.36 11.49
N ARG A 141 19.99 0.24 12.16
CA ARG A 141 18.67 -0.39 12.16
C ARG A 141 17.60 0.54 12.74
N GLU A 142 17.88 1.21 13.86
CA GLU A 142 16.99 2.22 14.44
C GLU A 142 16.71 3.35 13.43
N ASN A 143 17.76 3.89 12.80
CA ASN A 143 17.60 4.93 11.77
C ASN A 143 16.80 4.45 10.54
N ILE A 144 16.98 3.21 10.09
CA ILE A 144 16.18 2.63 9.01
C ILE A 144 14.72 2.51 9.43
N ILE A 145 14.43 2.08 10.65
CA ILE A 145 13.05 1.97 11.15
C ILE A 145 12.38 3.34 11.17
N ASP A 146 13.09 4.37 11.63
CA ASP A 146 12.58 5.74 11.67
C ASP A 146 12.33 6.31 10.27
N HIS A 147 13.04 5.85 9.24
CA HIS A 147 12.98 6.37 7.86
C HIS A 147 12.62 5.27 6.85
N ILE A 148 11.81 4.31 7.28
CA ILE A 148 11.54 3.09 6.52
C ILE A 148 10.90 3.34 5.16
N ARG A 149 10.08 4.40 5.06
CA ARG A 149 9.38 4.82 3.83
C ARG A 149 10.29 5.51 2.82
N ASP A 150 11.47 5.93 3.23
CA ASP A 150 12.43 6.63 2.37
C ASP A 150 13.64 5.74 2.01
N THR A 151 13.74 4.56 2.63
CA THR A 151 14.87 3.64 2.48
C THR A 151 14.82 2.93 1.12
N LYS A 152 15.86 3.10 0.29
CA LYS A 152 15.94 2.47 -1.05
C LYS A 152 16.64 1.11 -1.00
N ALA A 153 16.36 0.26 -1.99
CA ALA A 153 17.00 -1.05 -2.12
C ALA A 153 18.54 -0.94 -2.21
N GLN A 154 19.05 0.05 -2.94
CA GLN A 154 20.48 0.31 -3.04
C GLN A 154 21.11 0.70 -1.71
N ASP A 155 20.42 1.48 -0.89
CA ASP A 155 20.91 1.89 0.44
C ASP A 155 21.07 0.67 1.34
N LEU A 156 20.07 -0.23 1.34
CA LEU A 156 20.13 -1.50 2.06
C LEU A 156 21.29 -2.37 1.56
N GLN A 157 21.47 -2.48 0.23
CA GLN A 157 22.58 -3.25 -0.34
C GLN A 157 23.93 -2.75 0.16
N ASN A 158 24.17 -1.43 0.09
CA ASN A 158 25.41 -0.82 0.55
C ASN A 158 25.63 -1.06 2.06
N ILE A 159 24.58 -0.87 2.87
CA ILE A 159 24.64 -1.10 4.32
C ILE A 159 25.03 -2.54 4.65
N PHE A 160 24.38 -3.53 4.01
CA PHE A 160 24.67 -4.94 4.28
C PHE A 160 26.03 -5.39 3.74
N GLN A 161 26.53 -4.78 2.67
CA GLN A 161 27.90 -4.98 2.19
C GLN A 161 28.92 -4.44 3.20
N ASP A 162 28.73 -3.21 3.68
CA ASP A 162 29.61 -2.55 4.67
C ASP A 162 29.65 -3.28 6.02
N LEU A 163 28.55 -3.94 6.39
CA LEU A 163 28.46 -4.73 7.61
C LEU A 163 29.00 -6.17 7.45
N HIS A 164 29.41 -6.55 6.24
CA HIS A 164 29.76 -7.94 5.87
C HIS A 164 28.63 -8.95 6.13
N ALA A 165 27.38 -8.49 6.00
CA ALA A 165 26.17 -9.26 6.33
C ALA A 165 25.22 -9.43 5.14
N LEU A 166 25.68 -9.18 3.91
CA LEU A 166 24.94 -9.46 2.69
C LEU A 166 24.87 -10.98 2.42
N THR A 167 23.99 -11.66 3.14
CA THR A 167 23.73 -13.09 2.94
C THR A 167 22.91 -13.33 1.66
N PRO A 168 22.88 -14.55 1.10
CA PRO A 168 22.02 -14.88 -0.03
C PRO A 168 20.53 -14.57 0.22
N LYS A 169 20.06 -14.75 1.46
CA LYS A 169 18.68 -14.43 1.86
C LYS A 169 18.41 -12.92 1.82
N VAL A 170 19.33 -12.11 2.35
CA VAL A 170 19.24 -10.63 2.31
C VAL A 170 19.26 -10.15 0.87
N GLN A 171 20.22 -10.64 0.08
CA GLN A 171 20.37 -10.29 -1.34
C GLN A 171 19.08 -10.59 -2.12
N HIS A 172 18.49 -11.76 -1.90
CA HIS A 172 17.26 -12.15 -2.54
C HIS A 172 16.08 -11.22 -2.18
N PHE A 173 15.94 -10.80 -0.92
CA PHE A 173 14.93 -9.81 -0.55
C PHE A 173 15.18 -8.42 -1.15
N ILE A 174 16.45 -7.98 -1.22
CA ILE A 174 16.82 -6.70 -1.85
C ILE A 174 16.46 -6.71 -3.34
N GLU A 175 16.71 -7.82 -4.04
CA GLU A 175 16.32 -7.97 -5.44
C GLU A 175 14.80 -7.96 -5.62
N GLY A 176 14.06 -8.64 -4.74
CA GLY A 176 12.59 -8.62 -4.74
C GLY A 176 12.04 -7.21 -4.50
N TYR A 177 12.64 -6.48 -3.56
CA TYR A 177 12.30 -5.09 -3.28
C TYR A 177 12.60 -4.17 -4.48
N SER A 178 13.80 -4.27 -5.06
CA SER A 178 14.17 -3.47 -6.24
C SER A 178 13.24 -3.73 -7.41
N TYR A 179 12.94 -5.00 -7.69
CA TYR A 179 12.02 -5.40 -8.75
C TYR A 179 10.62 -4.83 -8.52
N TYR A 180 10.11 -4.90 -7.29
CA TYR A 180 8.80 -4.35 -6.97
C TYR A 180 8.75 -2.83 -7.15
N MET A 181 9.81 -2.10 -6.77
CA MET A 181 9.80 -0.64 -6.92
C MET A 181 9.80 -0.18 -8.38
N GLU A 182 10.39 -0.97 -9.26
CA GLU A 182 10.41 -0.72 -10.71
C GLU A 182 9.10 -1.13 -11.39
N ASN A 183 8.59 -2.33 -11.07
CA ASN A 183 7.49 -2.96 -11.82
C ASN A 183 6.13 -2.84 -11.14
N LYS A 184 6.10 -2.49 -9.84
CA LYS A 184 4.91 -2.52 -8.97
C LYS A 184 4.24 -3.91 -8.90
N GLU A 185 5.04 -4.95 -9.12
CA GLU A 185 4.67 -6.36 -9.09
C GLU A 185 5.70 -7.15 -8.29
N HIS A 186 5.26 -8.24 -7.64
CA HIS A 186 6.15 -9.08 -6.84
C HIS A 186 6.96 -10.01 -7.74
N LYS A 187 8.29 -10.02 -7.58
CA LYS A 187 9.20 -10.93 -8.30
C LYS A 187 8.92 -12.40 -7.96
N ASP A 188 8.62 -12.67 -6.69
CA ASP A 188 8.28 -13.98 -6.16
C ASP A 188 6.97 -13.86 -5.37
N LEU A 189 5.85 -14.17 -6.03
CA LEU A 189 4.53 -14.04 -5.45
C LEU A 189 4.31 -15.04 -4.31
N ASP A 190 4.87 -16.25 -4.41
CA ASP A 190 4.73 -17.27 -3.38
C ASP A 190 5.46 -16.83 -2.10
N GLN A 191 6.65 -16.26 -2.23
CA GLN A 191 7.36 -15.69 -1.09
C GLN A 191 6.57 -14.54 -0.45
N TRP A 192 5.99 -13.66 -1.27
CA TRP A 192 5.17 -12.55 -0.79
C TRP A 192 3.89 -13.00 -0.08
N LYS A 193 3.22 -14.05 -0.59
CA LYS A 193 2.05 -14.69 0.05
C LYS A 193 2.40 -15.23 1.45
N ASN A 194 3.65 -15.65 1.65
CA ASN A 194 4.16 -16.15 2.93
C ASN A 194 4.82 -15.07 3.81
N ARG A 195 4.67 -13.77 3.50
CA ARG A 195 5.35 -12.68 4.23
C ARG A 195 5.00 -12.59 5.71
N TYR A 196 3.87 -13.13 6.14
CA TYR A 196 3.50 -13.18 7.56
C TYR A 196 4.54 -13.91 8.42
N ASP A 197 5.21 -14.91 7.84
CA ASP A 197 6.26 -15.66 8.53
C ASP A 197 7.54 -14.83 8.71
N TRP A 198 7.71 -13.73 7.98
CA TRP A 198 8.80 -12.77 8.20
C TRP A 198 8.65 -12.02 9.53
N PHE A 199 7.41 -11.90 10.03
CA PHE A 199 7.10 -11.19 11.27
C PHE A 199 7.00 -12.11 12.49
N LYS A 200 6.81 -13.43 12.31
CA LYS A 200 6.65 -14.39 13.41
C LYS A 200 7.95 -14.79 14.12
N ASN A 201 9.10 -14.64 13.46
CA ASN A 201 10.40 -15.15 13.92
C ASN A 201 11.34 -14.06 14.47
N ASN A 202 10.81 -12.89 14.83
CA ASN A 202 11.54 -11.81 15.52
C ASN A 202 11.02 -11.64 16.94
#